data_AF-A0AAW8EWM0-F1
#
_entry.id   AF-A0AAW8EWM0-F1
#
_cell.length_a   1.000
_cell.length_b   1.000
_cell.length_c   1.000
_cell.angle_alpha   90.00
_cell.angle_beta   90.00
_cell.angle_gamma   90.00
#
_symmetry.space_group_name_H-M   'P 1'
#
loop_
_entity.id
_entity.type
_entity.pdbx_description
1 polymer ?
#
loop_
_entity_poly.entity_id
_entity_poly.type
_entity_poly.pdbx_seq_one_letter_code
_entity_poly.pdbx_strand_id
1 'polypeptide(L)' 'MSDQQGASHPDHVPRPDEPSIPELEEDETIAPRPEEEIADVLRASPDLADHSRHDG' A
#
# COMPACT_ATOMS: atom_id res chain seq x y z
N MET A 1 5.98 14.61 7.11
CA MET A 1 6.00 13.24 6.56
C MET A 1 4.62 13.02 5.99
N SER A 2 4.50 13.01 4.65
CA SER A 2 3.19 12.95 4.01
C SER A 2 2.83 11.51 3.76
N ASP A 3 1.81 11.04 4.48
CA ASP A 3 0.94 9.97 4.04
C ASP A 3 0.42 10.23 2.62
N GLN A 4 0.10 9.14 1.94
CA GLN A 4 -0.52 9.07 0.61
C GLN A 4 0.44 9.13 -0.59
N GLN A 5 1.39 8.20 -0.63
CA GLN A 5 1.80 7.65 -1.92
C GLN A 5 0.92 6.43 -2.21
N GLY A 6 -0.38 6.68 -2.41
CA GLY A 6 -1.15 5.80 -3.30
C GLY A 6 -0.33 5.76 -4.59
N ALA A 7 0.10 4.56 -4.96
CA ALA A 7 1.10 4.32 -6.00
C ALA A 7 0.82 5.21 -7.21
N SER A 8 1.54 6.32 -7.31
CA SER A 8 1.67 7.03 -8.57
C SER A 8 2.54 6.10 -9.40
N HIS A 9 1.91 5.10 -10.03
CA HIS A 9 2.54 4.38 -11.12
C HIS A 9 2.89 5.49 -12.12
N PRO A 10 4.19 5.78 -12.36
CA PRO A 10 4.55 6.70 -13.43
C PRO A 10 3.86 6.17 -14.69
N ASP A 11 3.18 7.01 -15.48
CA ASP A 11 2.38 6.60 -16.66
C ASP A 11 3.02 5.42 -17.40
N HIS A 12 2.63 4.20 -17.02
CA HIS A 12 3.35 3.01 -17.41
C HIS A 12 2.63 2.47 -18.63
N VAL A 13 3.21 2.76 -19.80
CA VAL A 13 2.75 2.17 -21.05
C VAL A 13 3.30 0.74 -21.12
N PRO A 14 2.42 -0.30 -21.13
CA PRO A 14 2.86 -1.68 -21.23
C PRO A 14 3.72 -1.91 -22.47
N ARG A 15 4.75 -2.73 -22.35
CA ARG A 15 5.54 -3.16 -23.52
C ARG A 15 4.69 -4.05 -24.44
N PRO A 16 5.09 -4.23 -25.72
CA PRO A 16 4.33 -5.05 -26.66
C PRO A 16 4.04 -6.49 -26.19
N ASP A 17 4.92 -7.04 -25.36
CA ASP A 17 4.82 -8.39 -24.80
C ASP A 17 4.26 -8.42 -23.38
N GLU A 18 3.91 -7.27 -22.82
CA GLU A 18 3.36 -7.12 -21.48
C GLU A 18 1.83 -7.04 -21.54
N PRO A 19 1.10 -7.71 -20.62
CA PRO A 19 -0.34 -7.64 -20.61
C PRO A 19 -0.79 -6.19 -20.40
N SER A 20 -1.73 -5.75 -21.23
CA SER A 20 -2.28 -4.39 -21.14
C SER A 20 -3.14 -4.18 -19.88
N ILE A 21 -3.57 -5.28 -19.27
CA ILE A 21 -4.30 -5.33 -18.00
C ILE A 21 -3.35 -5.93 -16.95
N PRO A 22 -3.10 -5.24 -15.82
CA PRO A 22 -2.35 -5.82 -14.72
C PRO A 22 -2.98 -7.14 -14.25
N GLU A 23 -2.15 -8.11 -13.88
CA GLU A 23 -2.65 -9.35 -13.28
C GLU A 23 -3.34 -9.03 -11.95
N LEU A 24 -4.53 -9.59 -11.74
CA LEU A 24 -5.21 -9.52 -10.44
C LEU A 24 -4.41 -10.35 -9.44
N GLU A 25 -4.32 -9.87 -8.19
CA GLU A 25 -3.74 -10.64 -7.09
C GLU A 25 -4.49 -11.97 -6.89
N GLU A 26 -3.85 -12.93 -6.21
CA GLU A 26 -4.40 -14.27 -6.03
C GLU A 26 -5.81 -14.22 -5.38
N ASP A 27 -6.66 -15.16 -5.81
CA ASP A 27 -8.10 -15.28 -5.47
C ASP A 27 -8.44 -14.82 -4.04
N GLU A 28 -9.42 -13.91 -3.89
CA GLU A 28 -9.93 -13.40 -2.59
C GLU A 28 -10.39 -14.51 -1.62
N THR A 29 -10.57 -15.74 -2.09
CA THR A 29 -10.86 -16.92 -1.26
C THR A 29 -9.63 -17.51 -0.58
N ILE A 30 -8.42 -17.09 -0.95
CA ILE A 30 -7.18 -17.44 -0.29
C ILE A 30 -7.06 -16.62 0.99
N ALA A 31 -6.71 -17.31 2.08
CA ALA A 31 -6.51 -16.63 3.35
C ALA A 31 -5.40 -15.56 3.22
N PRO A 32 -5.54 -14.41 3.89
CA PRO A 32 -4.49 -13.38 3.92
C PRO A 32 -3.16 -13.99 4.33
N ARG A 33 -2.06 -13.39 3.86
CA ARG A 33 -0.74 -13.86 4.31
C ARG A 33 -0.59 -13.60 5.81
N PRO A 34 0.08 -14.48 6.58
CA PRO A 34 0.25 -14.28 8.02
C PRO A 34 0.87 -12.93 8.39
N GLU A 35 1.75 -12.39 7.54
CA GLU A 35 2.40 -11.09 7.76
C GLU A 35 1.43 -9.91 7.65
N GLU A 36 0.41 -10.02 6.80
CA GLU A 36 -0.60 -8.98 6.59
C GLU A 36 -1.50 -8.82 7.82
N GLU A 37 -1.95 -9.93 8.42
CA GLU A 37 -2.71 -9.89 9.66
C GLU A 37 -1.95 -9.18 10.80
N ILE A 38 -0.63 -9.39 10.88
CA ILE A 38 0.22 -8.73 11.89
C ILE A 38 0.32 -7.24 11.61
N ALA A 39 0.48 -6.84 10.35
CA ALA A 39 0.57 -5.43 9.95
C ALA A 39 -0.72 -4.66 10.30
N ASP A 40 -1.88 -5.29 10.11
CA ASP A 40 -3.18 -4.71 10.47
C ASP A 40 -3.30 -4.48 11.98
N VAL A 41 -2.89 -5.46 12.80
CA VAL A 41 -2.87 -5.30 14.27
C VAL A 41 -1.96 -4.15 14.69
N LEU A 42 -0.78 -4.02 14.06
CA LEU A 42 0.17 -2.95 14.36
C LEU A 42 -0.34 -1.56 13.92
N ARG A 43 -1.17 -1.50 12.87
CA ARG A 43 -1.77 -0.25 12.36
C ARG A 43 -3.10 0.12 13.01
N ALA A 44 -3.78 -0.84 13.67
CA ALA A 44 -5.12 -0.65 14.22
C ALA A 44 -5.23 0.51 15.23
N SER A 45 -4.12 0.91 15.86
CA SER A 45 -4.07 2.06 16.76
C SER A 45 -3.53 3.28 16.02
N PRO A 46 -4.31 4.37 15.89
CA PRO A 46 -3.80 5.61 15.34
C PRO A 46 -2.70 6.19 16.25
N ASP A 47 -1.66 6.76 15.65
CA ASP A 47 -0.66 7.52 16.40
C ASP A 47 -1.29 8.82 16.91
N LEU A 48 -1.40 8.94 18.23
CA LEU A 48 -1.99 10.11 18.91
C LEU A 48 -0.94 11.16 19.28
N ALA A 49 0.33 10.95 18.92
CA ALA A 49 1.36 11.94 19.18
C ALA A 49 1.07 13.25 18.44
N ASP A 50 1.25 14.37 19.14
CA ASP A 50 1.13 15.71 18.56
C ASP A 50 2.39 16.04 17.73
N HIS A 51 2.30 15.85 16.42
CA HIS A 51 3.36 16.15 15.45
C HIS A 51 3.36 17.61 14.96
N SER A 52 2.66 18.52 15.65
CA SER A 52 2.54 19.93 15.25
C SER A 52 3.85 20.72 15.32
N ARG A 53 4.86 20.22 16.04
CA ARG A 53 6.17 20.87 16.12
C ARG A 53 7.07 20.36 15.01
N HIS A 54 7.11 21.11 13.92
CA HIS A 54 8.24 21.08 13.00
C HIS A 54 9.26 22.09 13.53
N ASP A 55 10.32 21.61 14.19
CA ASP A 55 11.44 22.45 14.59
C ASP A 55 12.04 23.09 13.32
N GLY A 56 11.96 24.41 13.24
CA GLY A 56 12.49 25.24 12.16
C GLY A 56 13.91 25.74 12.42
#